data_AF-A0A8N4ICH8-F1
#
_entry.id   AF-A0A8N4ICH8-F1
#
_cell.length_a   1.000
_cell.length_b   1.000
_cell.length_c   1.000
_cell.angle_alpha   90.00
_cell.angle_beta   90.00
_cell.angle_gamma   90.00
#
_symmetry.space_group_name_H-M   'P 1'
#
loop_
_entity.id
_entity.type
_entity.pdbx_description
1 polymer ?
#
loop_
_entity_poly.entity_id
_entity_poly.type
_entity_poly.pdbx_seq_one_letter_code
_entity_poly.pdbx_strand_id
1 'polypeptide(L)'
;MAQMKHSVEVEKGQEGGDGEPSVGPAYRSVFAKDGFPPPIPGLESCWDVFRMSAERNPKNQMLGQREVVDGMPGEYVWLTYEEVYDIVLKLGVSIHSCGVEQGGRCGIYGANCPEWIISMEVLVL
;
A
#
# COMPACT_ATOMS: atom_id res chain seq x y z
N MET A 1 16.51 24.75 -18.60
CA MET A 1 16.29 23.82 -17.48
C MET A 1 14.81 23.88 -17.13
N ALA A 2 14.06 22.81 -17.39
CA ALA A 2 12.63 22.77 -17.07
C ALA A 2 12.48 22.86 -15.55
N GLN A 3 11.83 23.91 -15.06
CA GLN A 3 11.54 24.08 -13.64
C GLN A 3 10.50 23.01 -13.27
N MET A 4 10.94 21.94 -12.62
CA MET A 4 10.03 20.87 -12.18
C MET A 4 9.11 21.44 -11.10
N LYS A 5 7.87 21.76 -11.48
CA LYS A 5 6.86 22.43 -10.64
C LYS A 5 6.66 21.81 -9.25
N HIS A 6 6.97 20.52 -9.10
CA HIS A 6 6.71 19.75 -7.88
C HIS A 6 7.95 19.08 -7.27
N SER A 7 9.15 19.35 -7.80
CA SER A 7 10.39 18.82 -7.22
C SER A 7 11.48 19.88 -7.13
N VAL A 8 12.35 19.70 -6.14
CA VAL A 8 13.49 20.58 -5.87
C VAL A 8 14.74 19.72 -5.80
N GLU A 9 15.82 20.21 -6.38
CA GLU A 9 17.14 19.60 -6.18
C GLU A 9 17.55 19.84 -4.73
N VAL A 10 17.89 18.77 -4.02
CA VAL A 10 18.34 18.82 -2.62
C VAL A 10 19.82 18.47 -2.46
N GLU A 11 20.36 17.69 -3.40
CA GLU A 11 21.77 17.33 -3.45
C GLU A 11 22.25 17.44 -4.90
N LYS A 12 23.39 18.09 -5.10
CA LYS A 12 23.99 18.19 -6.43
C LYS A 12 24.58 16.86 -6.84
N GLY A 13 24.59 16.59 -8.15
CA GLY A 13 25.33 15.46 -8.68
C GLY A 13 26.83 15.60 -8.45
N GLN A 14 27.51 14.47 -8.38
CA GLN A 14 28.96 14.37 -8.20
C GLN A 14 29.57 13.59 -9.36
N GLU A 15 30.61 14.14 -9.98
CA GLU A 15 31.39 13.40 -10.98
C GLU A 15 32.18 12.27 -10.32
N GLY A 16 32.24 11.12 -10.97
CA GLY A 16 33.02 9.97 -10.51
C GLY A 16 34.53 10.23 -10.60
N GLY A 17 35.30 9.45 -9.84
CA GLY A 17 36.77 9.48 -9.81
C GLY A 17 37.33 8.20 -9.19
N ASP A 18 38.57 7.83 -9.53
CA ASP A 18 39.30 6.67 -8.99
C ASP A 18 38.51 5.34 -8.95
N GLY A 19 37.74 5.06 -10.00
CA GLY A 19 36.95 3.83 -10.14
C GLY A 19 35.53 3.90 -9.58
N GLU A 20 35.15 5.00 -8.93
CA GLU A 20 33.77 5.25 -8.48
C GLU A 20 32.91 5.86 -9.60
N PRO A 21 31.64 5.42 -9.77
CA PRO A 21 30.74 5.96 -10.78
C PRO A 21 30.25 7.37 -10.42
N SER A 22 29.92 8.16 -11.44
CA SER A 22 29.24 9.44 -11.24
C SER A 22 27.84 9.25 -10.65
N VAL A 23 27.44 10.15 -9.75
CA VAL A 23 26.13 10.15 -9.08
C VAL A 23 25.33 11.36 -9.56
N GLY A 24 24.09 11.14 -10.00
CA GLY A 24 23.18 12.22 -10.41
C GLY A 24 22.66 13.04 -9.22
N PRO A 25 22.12 14.25 -9.46
CA PRO A 25 21.50 15.05 -8.41
C PRO A 25 20.29 14.36 -7.78
N ALA A 26 20.11 14.55 -6.47
CA ALA A 26 18.93 14.06 -5.75
C ALA A 26 17.83 15.12 -5.76
N TYR A 27 16.61 14.69 -6.07
CA TYR A 27 15.42 15.54 -6.06
C TYR A 27 14.44 15.07 -5.00
N ARG A 28 13.79 16.03 -4.33
CA ARG A 28 12.66 15.77 -3.43
C ARG A 28 11.43 16.52 -3.88
N SER A 29 10.27 16.04 -3.45
CA SER A 29 9.02 16.79 -3.58
C SER A 29 9.15 18.16 -2.92
N VAL A 30 8.53 19.19 -3.50
CA VAL A 30 8.43 20.53 -2.89
C VAL A 30 7.81 20.49 -1.48
N PHE A 31 6.96 19.49 -1.20
CA PHE A 31 6.31 19.30 0.09
C PHE A 31 7.19 18.60 1.15
N ALA A 32 8.33 18.05 0.74
CA ALA A 32 9.22 17.27 1.58
C ALA A 32 10.70 17.67 1.41
N LYS A 33 10.94 18.91 0.97
CA LYS A 33 12.29 19.43 0.73
C LYS A 33 13.18 19.25 1.97
N ASP A 34 12.71 19.75 3.10
CA ASP A 34 13.44 19.79 4.36
C ASP A 34 13.15 18.55 5.25
N GLY A 35 12.57 17.50 4.66
CA GLY A 35 12.09 16.31 5.35
C GLY A 35 10.59 16.12 5.17
N PHE A 36 10.09 14.94 5.51
CA PHE A 36 8.65 14.67 5.46
C PHE A 36 7.92 15.44 6.56
N PRO A 37 6.70 15.94 6.29
CA PRO A 37 5.85 16.46 7.36
C PRO A 37 5.59 15.35 8.38
N PRO A 38 5.30 15.71 9.64
CA PRO A 38 4.88 14.72 10.63
C PRO A 38 3.64 13.95 10.11
N PRO A 39 3.51 12.66 10.44
CA PRO A 39 2.32 11.90 10.09
C PRO A 39 1.06 12.58 10.64
N ILE A 40 -0.05 12.37 9.94
CA ILE A 40 -1.37 12.81 10.41
C ILE A 40 -1.65 12.08 11.74
N PRO A 41 -2.22 12.74 12.77
CA PRO A 41 -2.59 12.05 14.01
C PRO A 41 -3.45 10.81 13.73
N GLY A 42 -3.05 9.67 14.29
CA GLY A 42 -3.70 8.37 14.06
C GLY A 42 -3.21 7.61 12.81
N LEU A 43 -2.25 8.14 12.05
CA LEU A 43 -1.58 7.45 10.94
C LEU A 43 -0.18 7.00 11.38
N GLU A 44 -0.09 5.92 12.14
CA GLU A 44 1.15 5.44 12.75
C GLU A 44 1.70 4.17 12.08
N SER A 45 0.83 3.47 11.34
CA SER A 45 1.13 2.19 10.70
C SER A 45 0.52 2.07 9.30
N CYS A 46 0.93 1.05 8.55
CA CYS A 46 0.28 0.69 7.29
C CYS A 46 -1.19 0.31 7.49
N TRP A 47 -1.52 -0.35 8.61
CA TRP A 47 -2.90 -0.62 8.98
C TRP A 47 -3.72 0.65 9.11
N ASP A 48 -3.17 1.72 9.70
CA ASP A 48 -3.89 2.98 9.82
C ASP A 48 -4.20 3.60 8.46
N VAL A 49 -3.30 3.46 7.48
CA VAL A 49 -3.57 3.91 6.09
C VAL A 49 -4.83 3.23 5.55
N PHE A 50 -4.91 1.90 5.69
CA PHE A 50 -6.05 1.12 5.21
C PHE A 50 -7.32 1.41 6.01
N ARG A 51 -7.25 1.31 7.34
CA ARG A 51 -8.37 1.57 8.26
C ARG A 51 -8.98 2.95 8.02
N MET A 52 -8.16 4.00 8.03
CA MET A 52 -8.64 5.38 7.81
C MET A 52 -9.23 5.55 6.40
N SER A 53 -8.68 4.87 5.39
CA SER A 53 -9.24 4.90 4.03
C SER A 53 -10.61 4.25 3.97
N ALA A 54 -10.79 3.13 4.67
CA ALA A 54 -12.06 2.41 4.75
C ALA A 54 -13.12 3.20 5.53
N GLU A 55 -12.75 3.80 6.66
CA GLU A 55 -13.63 4.67 7.45
C GLU A 55 -14.08 5.90 6.64
N ARG A 56 -13.18 6.47 5.83
CA ARG A 56 -13.48 7.66 5.02
C ARG A 56 -14.32 7.37 3.78
N ASN A 57 -14.17 6.19 3.17
CA ASN A 57 -14.77 5.86 1.87
C ASN A 57 -15.48 4.51 1.85
N PRO A 58 -16.33 4.18 2.85
CA PRO A 58 -16.79 2.82 3.10
C PRO A 58 -17.51 2.17 1.91
N LYS A 59 -18.29 2.96 1.17
CA LYS A 59 -19.09 2.48 0.03
C LYS A 59 -18.38 2.56 -1.33
N ASN A 60 -17.15 3.08 -1.38
CA ASN A 60 -16.40 3.15 -2.64
C ASN A 60 -15.88 1.75 -3.02
N GLN A 61 -15.83 1.48 -4.32
CA GLN A 61 -15.26 0.25 -4.86
C GLN A 61 -13.75 0.19 -4.58
N MET A 62 -13.29 -0.89 -3.95
CA MET A 62 -11.88 -1.12 -3.59
C MET A 62 -11.26 -2.22 -4.44
N LEU A 63 -11.84 -3.43 -4.43
CA LEU A 63 -11.28 -4.60 -5.11
C LEU A 63 -12.25 -5.12 -6.16
N GLY A 64 -11.82 -5.09 -7.42
CA GLY A 64 -12.59 -5.58 -8.56
C GLY A 64 -12.04 -6.90 -9.08
N GLN A 65 -12.91 -7.87 -9.33
CA GLN A 65 -12.56 -9.08 -10.06
C GLN A 65 -13.60 -9.39 -11.13
N ARG A 66 -13.18 -10.12 -12.18
CA ARG A 66 -14.11 -10.59 -13.20
C ARG A 66 -14.78 -11.87 -12.72
N GLU A 67 -16.09 -11.92 -12.84
CA GLU A 67 -16.78 -13.21 -12.73
C GLU A 67 -16.39 -14.10 -13.90
N VAL A 68 -16.20 -15.40 -13.64
CA VAL A 68 -16.00 -16.39 -14.70
C VAL A 68 -17.32 -17.13 -14.87
N VAL A 69 -18.00 -16.89 -15.98
CA VAL A 69 -19.27 -17.55 -16.33
C VAL A 69 -19.00 -18.46 -17.51
N ASP A 70 -19.25 -19.77 -17.36
CA ASP A 70 -18.99 -20.79 -18.38
C ASP A 70 -17.55 -20.78 -18.93
N GLY A 71 -16.57 -20.47 -18.08
CA GLY A 71 -15.16 -20.39 -18.46
C GLY A 71 -14.77 -19.12 -19.23
N MET A 72 -15.72 -18.21 -19.45
CA MET A 72 -15.50 -16.93 -20.13
C MET A 72 -15.42 -15.78 -19.12
N PRO A 73 -14.52 -14.79 -19.33
CA PRO A 73 -14.47 -13.61 -18.47
C PRO A 73 -15.73 -12.76 -18.64
N GLY A 74 -16.54 -12.67 -17.59
CA GLY A 74 -17.71 -11.81 -17.48
C GLY A 74 -17.38 -10.39 -16.99
N GLU A 75 -18.40 -9.75 -16.42
CA GLU A 75 -18.33 -8.39 -15.88
C GLU A 75 -17.49 -8.31 -14.60
N TYR A 76 -17.09 -7.09 -14.25
CA TYR A 76 -16.44 -6.83 -12.97
C TYR A 76 -17.46 -6.77 -11.83
N VAL A 77 -17.22 -7.58 -10.81
CA VAL A 77 -17.82 -7.43 -9.49
C VAL A 77 -16.83 -6.73 -8.58
N TRP A 78 -17.34 -5.90 -7.67
CA TRP A 78 -16.54 -5.04 -6.83
C TRP A 78 -16.89 -5.25 -5.37
N LEU A 79 -15.88 -5.38 -4.54
CA LEU A 79 -15.98 -5.24 -3.09
C LEU A 79 -15.73 -3.78 -2.71
N THR A 80 -16.56 -3.28 -1.82
CA THR A 80 -16.40 -1.96 -1.21
C THR A 80 -15.33 -1.97 -0.12
N TYR A 81 -14.82 -0.80 0.24
CA TYR A 81 -13.87 -0.68 1.36
C TYR A 81 -14.42 -1.25 2.67
N GLU A 82 -15.69 -1.05 2.98
CA GLU A 82 -16.33 -1.59 4.19
C GLU A 82 -16.40 -3.12 4.17
N GLU A 83 -16.78 -3.72 3.03
CA GLU A 83 -16.82 -5.18 2.89
C GLU A 83 -15.42 -5.79 3.04
N VAL A 84 -14.41 -5.17 2.42
CA VAL A 84 -13.01 -5.62 2.56
C VAL A 84 -12.55 -5.48 4.00
N TYR A 85 -12.82 -4.35 4.65
CA TYR A 85 -12.46 -4.12 6.05
C TYR A 85 -13.07 -5.16 7.00
N ASP A 86 -14.36 -5.47 6.83
CA ASP A 86 -15.04 -6.51 7.61
C ASP A 86 -14.44 -7.90 7.39
N ILE A 87 -14.05 -8.24 6.16
CA ILE A 87 -13.38 -9.51 5.85
C ILE A 87 -12.01 -9.55 6.53
N VAL A 88 -11.22 -8.48 6.43
CA VAL A 88 -9.89 -8.37 7.02
C VAL A 88 -9.95 -8.56 8.54
N LEU A 89 -10.88 -7.90 9.24
CA LEU A 89 -11.05 -8.09 10.68
C LEU A 89 -11.39 -9.55 11.05
N LYS A 90 -12.33 -10.17 10.33
CA LYS A 90 -12.70 -11.58 10.56
C LYS A 90 -11.54 -12.53 10.29
N LEU A 91 -10.77 -12.28 9.23
CA LEU A 91 -9.61 -13.08 8.86
C LEU A 91 -8.47 -12.91 9.88
N GLY A 92 -8.21 -11.70 10.38
CA GLY A 92 -7.23 -11.44 11.43
C GLY A 92 -7.53 -12.18 12.73
N VAL A 93 -8.79 -12.12 13.20
CA VAL A 93 -9.23 -12.89 14.39
C VAL A 93 -9.06 -14.40 14.15
N SER A 94 -9.36 -14.88 12.95
CA SER A 94 -9.22 -16.29 12.58
C SER A 94 -7.76 -16.74 12.59
N ILE A 95 -6.85 -15.97 11.99
CA ILE A 95 -5.41 -16.24 11.98
C ILE A 95 -4.84 -16.25 13.40
N HIS A 96 -5.25 -15.28 14.23
CA HIS A 96 -4.86 -15.25 15.63
C HIS A 96 -5.33 -16.50 16.39
N SER A 97 -6.58 -16.95 16.15
CA SER A 97 -7.11 -18.19 16.76
C SER A 97 -6.36 -19.46 16.33
N CYS A 98 -5.68 -19.43 15.19
CA CYS A 98 -4.81 -20.52 14.72
C CYS A 98 -3.41 -20.48 15.37
N GLY A 99 -3.15 -19.55 16.28
CA GLY A 99 -1.89 -19.45 17.04
C GLY A 99 -0.82 -18.56 16.41
N VAL A 100 -1.18 -17.75 15.40
CA VAL A 100 -0.26 -16.73 14.87
C VAL A 100 -0.39 -15.47 15.73
N GLU A 101 0.63 -15.21 16.53
CA GLU A 101 0.69 -14.04 17.41
C GLU A 101 1.26 -12.81 16.69
N GLN A 102 1.18 -11.65 17.34
CA GLN A 102 1.80 -10.41 16.85
C GLN A 102 3.31 -10.61 16.63
N GLY A 103 3.81 -10.21 15.46
CA GLY A 103 5.20 -10.45 15.06
C GLY A 103 5.47 -11.89 14.56
N GLY A 104 4.45 -12.75 14.59
CA GLY A 104 4.45 -14.04 13.92
C GLY A 104 4.62 -13.90 12.41
N ARG A 105 5.02 -14.99 11.76
CA ARG A 105 5.25 -15.03 10.31
C ARG A 105 4.19 -15.88 9.64
N CYS A 106 3.52 -15.31 8.65
CA CYS A 106 2.57 -16.01 7.80
C CYS A 106 2.97 -15.79 6.33
N GLY A 107 3.04 -16.87 5.56
CA GLY A 107 3.30 -16.80 4.12
C GLY A 107 1.98 -16.77 3.36
N ILE A 108 1.83 -15.80 2.45
CA ILE A 108 0.69 -15.73 1.54
C ILE A 108 1.14 -16.21 0.17
N TYR A 109 0.43 -17.21 -0.37
CA TYR A 109 0.61 -17.67 -1.74
C TYR A 109 -0.69 -17.47 -2.51
N GLY A 110 -0.63 -16.70 -3.57
CA GLY A 110 -1.81 -16.37 -4.37
C GLY A 110 -1.43 -15.71 -5.69
N ALA A 111 -2.36 -15.75 -6.64
CA ALA A 111 -2.28 -14.94 -7.85
C ALA A 111 -2.70 -13.48 -7.54
N ASN A 112 -2.65 -12.60 -8.55
CA ASN A 112 -3.20 -11.26 -8.42
C ASN A 112 -4.75 -11.33 -8.36
N CYS A 113 -5.30 -11.49 -7.15
CA CYS A 113 -6.73 -11.61 -6.87
C CYS A 113 -7.13 -10.83 -5.60
N PRO A 114 -8.43 -10.56 -5.37
CA PRO A 114 -8.88 -9.85 -4.17
C PRO A 114 -8.45 -10.51 -2.87
N GLU A 115 -8.48 -11.85 -2.79
CA GLU A 115 -8.12 -12.62 -1.60
C GLU A 115 -6.65 -12.41 -1.22
N TRP A 116 -5.77 -12.23 -2.21
CA TRP A 116 -4.36 -11.95 -1.97
C TRP A 116 -4.17 -10.59 -1.30
N ILE A 117 -4.83 -9.54 -1.80
CA ILE A 117 -4.79 -8.21 -1.18
C ILE A 117 -5.41 -8.23 0.21
N ILE A 118 -6.59 -8.84 0.37
CA ILE A 118 -7.26 -9.01 1.68
C ILE A 118 -6.31 -9.67 2.68
N SER A 119 -5.63 -10.74 2.28
CA SER A 119 -4.68 -11.44 3.15
C SER A 119 -3.49 -10.55 3.52
N MET A 120 -3.01 -9.69 2.61
CA MET A 120 -1.94 -8.74 2.91
C MET A 120 -2.36 -7.68 3.92
N GLU A 121 -3.58 -7.14 3.80
CA GLU A 121 -4.12 -6.15 4.74
C GLU A 121 -4.24 -6.71 6.17
N VAL A 122 -4.45 -8.02 6.31
CA VAL A 122 -4.45 -8.69 7.62
C VAL A 122 -3.06 -8.76 8.24
N LEU A 123 -1.99 -8.87 7.46
CA LEU A 123 -0.63 -8.99 8.01
C LEU A 123 -0.04 -7.64 8.47
N VAL A 124 -0.72 -6.54 8.17
CA VAL A 124 -0.36 -5.21 8.68
C VAL A 124 -1.20 -4.78 9.89
N LEU A 125 -2.30 -5.51 10.18
CA LEU A 125 -3.14 -5.36 11.38
C LEU A 125 -2.36 -5.74 12.65
#